data_AF-A0A951JI69-F1
#
_entry.id   AF-A0A951JI69-F1
#
_cell.length_a   1.000
_cell.length_b   1.000
_cell.length_c   1.000
_cell.angle_alpha   90.00
_cell.angle_beta   90.00
_cell.angle_gamma   90.00
#
_symmetry.space_group_name_H-M   'P 1'
#
loop_
_entity.id
_entity.type
_entity.pdbx_description
1 polymer ?
#
loop_
_entity_poly.entity_id
_entity_poly.type
_entity_poly.pdbx_seq_one_letter_code
_entity_poly.pdbx_strand_id
1 'polypeptide(L)'
;MARATTTDRKASAEEVRKHADGLCSMAAELGVAPVGVRDDGTVVVHADEPGYRQALEMSERASALVGSYVHVITDDVPGAVDAQEL
;
A
#
# COMPACT_ATOMS: atom_id res chain seq x y z
N MET A 1 -28.04 -6.64 -12.21
CA MET A 1 -27.36 -5.97 -11.08
C MET A 1 -26.23 -5.14 -11.67
N ALA A 2 -26.32 -3.82 -11.61
CA ALA A 2 -25.27 -2.94 -12.11
C ALA A 2 -24.07 -3.02 -11.17
N ARG A 3 -23.07 -3.82 -11.55
CA ARG A 3 -21.77 -3.88 -10.88
C ARG A 3 -21.13 -2.52 -11.12
N ALA A 4 -21.12 -1.69 -10.08
CA ALA A 4 -20.53 -0.37 -10.13
C ALA A 4 -19.14 -0.51 -10.73
N THR A 5 -18.89 0.22 -11.82
CA THR A 5 -17.55 0.52 -12.31
C THR A 5 -16.85 1.28 -11.18
N THR A 6 -16.26 0.55 -10.24
CA THR A 6 -15.21 1.08 -9.38
C THR A 6 -14.15 1.54 -10.38
N THR A 7 -14.16 2.83 -10.67
CA THR A 7 -13.10 3.42 -11.47
C THR A 7 -11.83 3.02 -10.74
N ASP A 8 -10.85 2.42 -11.43
CA ASP A 8 -9.50 2.08 -10.94
C ASP A 8 -8.75 3.38 -10.57
N ARG A 9 -9.35 4.18 -9.69
CA ARG A 9 -8.78 5.38 -9.15
C ARG A 9 -7.78 4.93 -8.11
N LYS A 10 -6.54 5.34 -8.32
CA LYS A 10 -5.49 5.22 -7.33
C LYS A 10 -5.83 6.08 -6.11
N ALA A 11 -5.65 5.51 -4.92
CA ALA A 11 -5.74 6.22 -3.65
C ALA A 11 -4.68 7.33 -3.60
N SER A 12 -5.09 8.49 -3.10
CA SER A 12 -4.21 9.63 -2.87
C SER A 12 -3.42 9.43 -1.57
N ALA A 13 -2.28 10.11 -1.37
CA ALA A 13 -1.51 10.00 -0.13
C ALA A 13 -2.33 10.30 1.14
N GLU A 14 -3.23 11.30 1.09
CA GLU A 14 -4.16 11.59 2.19
C GLU A 14 -5.15 10.47 2.48
N GLU A 15 -5.66 9.79 1.44
CA GLU A 15 -6.57 8.65 1.60
C GLU A 15 -5.84 7.48 2.25
N VAL A 16 -4.59 7.22 1.84
CA VAL A 16 -3.76 6.16 2.44
C VAL A 16 -3.41 6.47 3.89
N ARG A 17 -2.97 7.69 4.21
CA ARG A 17 -2.63 8.11 5.58
C ARG A 17 -3.80 8.06 6.56
N LYS A 18 -5.03 8.30 6.10
CA LYS A 18 -6.25 8.12 6.94
C LYS A 18 -6.43 6.68 7.43
N HIS A 19 -5.83 5.71 6.75
CA HIS A 19 -5.87 4.30 7.09
C HIS A 19 -4.51 3.77 7.59
N ALA A 20 -3.57 4.65 7.99
CA ALA A 20 -2.21 4.28 8.40
C ALA A 20 -2.19 3.19 9.48
N ASP A 21 -2.97 3.31 10.56
CA ASP A 21 -3.04 2.29 11.62
C ASP A 21 -3.45 0.90 11.09
N GLY A 22 -4.41 0.87 10.17
CA GLY A 22 -4.87 -0.38 9.55
C GLY A 22 -3.84 -0.98 8.60
N LEU A 23 -3.13 -0.13 7.85
CA LEU A 23 -2.03 -0.54 6.97
C LEU A 23 -0.83 -1.06 7.77
N CYS A 24 -0.49 -0.41 8.89
CA CYS A 24 0.57 -0.87 9.80
C CYS A 24 0.22 -2.21 10.44
N SER A 25 -1.01 -2.38 10.89
CA SER A 25 -1.48 -3.67 11.44
C SER A 25 -1.41 -4.78 10.39
N MET A 26 -1.85 -4.48 9.16
CA MET A 26 -1.80 -5.42 8.03
C MET A 26 -0.37 -5.77 7.64
N ALA A 27 0.54 -4.80 7.60
CA ALA A 27 1.95 -5.03 7.32
C ALA A 27 2.55 -6.01 8.34
N ALA A 28 2.28 -5.80 9.63
CA ALA A 28 2.73 -6.70 10.69
C ALA A 28 2.17 -8.13 10.54
N GLU A 29 0.91 -8.29 10.14
CA GLU A 29 0.31 -9.62 9.87
C GLU A 29 0.99 -10.33 8.69
N LEU A 30 1.42 -9.57 7.68
CA LEU A 30 2.08 -10.07 6.49
C LEU A 30 3.59 -10.30 6.66
N GLY A 31 4.13 -9.96 7.84
CA GLY A 31 5.56 -10.04 8.11
C GLY A 31 6.38 -9.01 7.33
N VAL A 32 5.78 -7.87 6.98
CA VAL A 32 6.46 -6.74 6.33
C VAL A 32 6.40 -5.52 7.22
N ALA A 33 7.38 -4.63 7.13
CA ALA A 33 7.37 -3.37 7.85
C ALA A 33 6.86 -2.24 6.93
N PRO A 34 5.89 -1.42 7.36
CA PRO A 34 5.52 -0.23 6.62
C PRO A 34 6.69 0.76 6.65
N VAL A 35 7.10 1.27 5.49
CA VAL A 35 8.20 2.27 5.38
C VAL A 35 7.62 3.66 5.20
N GLY A 36 6.56 3.79 4.41
CA GLY A 36 5.94 5.09 4.21
C GLY A 36 5.01 5.16 3.02
N VAL A 37 4.57 6.38 2.73
CA VAL A 37 3.72 6.73 1.60
C VAL A 37 4.34 7.87 0.82
N ARG A 38 4.39 7.70 -0.50
CA ARG A 38 4.77 8.74 -1.46
C ARG A 38 3.60 9.70 -1.68
N ASP A 39 3.89 10.92 -2.15
CA ASP A 39 2.85 11.93 -2.44
C ASP A 39 1.78 11.48 -3.44
N ASP A 40 2.11 10.52 -4.32
CA ASP A 40 1.17 9.93 -5.28
C ASP A 40 0.32 8.78 -4.69
N GLY A 41 0.41 8.54 -3.38
CA GLY A 41 -0.33 7.50 -2.67
C GLY A 41 0.25 6.08 -2.80
N THR A 42 1.46 5.95 -3.33
CA THR A 42 2.18 4.66 -3.33
C THR A 42 2.65 4.33 -1.91
N VAL A 43 2.32 3.14 -1.42
CA VAL A 43 2.84 2.61 -0.15
C VAL A 43 4.17 1.91 -0.42
N VAL A 44 5.17 2.21 0.41
CA VAL A 44 6.45 1.52 0.43
C VAL A 44 6.50 0.64 1.66
N VAL A 45 6.90 -0.61 1.48
CA VAL A 45 7.09 -1.58 2.56
C VAL A 45 8.47 -2.20 2.50
N HIS A 46 8.97 -2.61 3.65
CA HIS A 46 10.17 -3.40 3.77
C HIS A 46 9.80 -4.86 3.98
N ALA A 47 10.40 -5.74 3.19
CA ALA A 47 10.16 -7.17 3.23
C ALA A 47 11.48 -7.93 2.97
N ASP A 48 11.80 -8.89 3.83
CA ASP A 48 12.88 -9.85 3.56
C ASP A 48 12.54 -10.72 2.33
N GLU A 49 13.56 -11.05 1.52
CA GLU A 49 13.38 -11.68 0.22
C GLU A 49 12.72 -13.08 0.27
N PRO A 50 11.87 -13.44 -0.72
CA PRO A 50 11.39 -12.62 -1.84
C PRO A 50 10.07 -11.88 -1.49
N GLY A 51 10.15 -10.59 -1.17
CA GLY A 51 9.05 -9.73 -0.70
C GLY A 51 7.92 -9.42 -1.69
N TYR A 52 8.03 -9.88 -2.95
CA TYR A 52 7.06 -9.59 -4.01
C TYR A 52 5.67 -10.15 -3.72
N ARG A 53 5.57 -11.34 -3.11
CA ARG A 53 4.26 -11.95 -2.79
C ARG A 53 3.54 -11.16 -1.71
N GLN A 54 4.26 -10.69 -0.70
CA GLN A 54 3.73 -9.89 0.39
C GLN A 54 3.28 -8.51 -0.10
N ALA A 55 4.04 -7.87 -1.00
CA ALA A 55 3.65 -6.60 -1.60
C ALA A 55 2.35 -6.71 -2.45
N LEU A 56 2.19 -7.81 -3.20
CA LEU A 56 0.95 -8.09 -3.93
C LEU A 56 -0.24 -8.29 -2.98
N GLU A 57 -0.09 -9.17 -1.99
CA GLU A 57 -1.17 -9.44 -1.02
C GLU A 57 -1.54 -8.17 -0.23
N MET A 58 -0.55 -7.36 0.13
CA MET A 58 -0.77 -6.07 0.77
C MET A 58 -1.50 -5.10 -0.15
N SER A 59 -1.18 -5.03 -1.45
CA SER A 59 -1.88 -4.17 -2.40
C SER A 59 -3.37 -4.50 -2.48
N GLU A 60 -3.71 -5.78 -2.53
CA GLU A 60 -5.10 -6.23 -2.60
C GLU A 60 -5.87 -5.90 -1.31
N ARG A 61 -5.28 -6.21 -0.15
CA ARG A 61 -5.90 -5.94 1.16
C ARG A 61 -5.99 -4.45 1.47
N ALA A 62 -4.96 -3.67 1.15
CA ALA A 62 -4.96 -2.22 1.31
C ALA A 62 -6.01 -1.56 0.42
N SER A 63 -6.18 -2.05 -0.81
CA SER A 63 -7.23 -1.55 -1.71
C SER A 63 -8.63 -1.81 -1.16
N ALA A 64 -8.85 -2.97 -0.53
CA ALA A 64 -10.11 -3.28 0.14
C ALA A 64 -10.34 -2.40 1.39
N LEU A 65 -9.28 -2.07 2.14
CA LEU A 65 -9.36 -1.21 3.33
C LEU A 65 -9.65 0.26 2.96
N VAL A 66 -8.94 0.80 1.97
CA VAL A 66 -9.07 2.21 1.54
C VAL A 66 -10.29 2.41 0.63
N GLY A 67 -10.77 1.35 -0.02
CA GLY A 67 -11.87 1.42 -0.98
C GLY A 67 -11.47 2.01 -2.34
N SER A 68 -10.17 2.07 -2.63
CA SER A 68 -9.57 2.57 -3.87
C SER A 68 -8.26 1.83 -4.13
N TYR A 69 -7.76 1.83 -5.36
CA TYR A 69 -6.55 1.09 -5.70
C TYR A 69 -5.33 1.63 -4.94
N VAL A 70 -4.65 0.78 -4.16
CA VAL A 70 -3.41 1.10 -3.47
C VAL A 70 -2.26 0.38 -4.17
N HIS A 71 -1.30 1.16 -4.66
CA HIS A 71 -0.08 0.62 -5.24
C HIS A 71 0.96 0.41 -4.13
N VAL A 72 1.48 -0.80 -3.99
CA VAL A 72 2.52 -1.14 -3.00
C VAL A 72 3.79 -1.58 -3.71
N ILE A 73 4.93 -1.03 -3.27
CA ILE A 73 6.27 -1.43 -3.72
C ILE A 73 7.15 -1.76 -2.51
N THR A 74 8.21 -2.54 -2.74
CA THR A 74 9.25 -2.77 -1.73
C THR A 74 10.25 -1.63 -1.70
N ASP A 75 10.97 -1.43 -0.59
CA ASP A 75 11.99 -0.38 -0.48
C ASP A 75 13.26 -0.63 -1.32
N ASP A 76 13.50 -1.88 -1.73
CA ASP A 76 14.63 -2.28 -2.58
C ASP A 76 14.53 -1.73 -4.03
N VAL A 77 13.35 -1.30 -4.48
CA VAL A 77 13.22 -0.75 -5.84
C VAL A 77 13.59 0.73 -5.91
N PRO A 78 14.18 1.21 -7.02
CA PRO A 78 14.55 2.62 -7.19
C PRO A 78 13.39 3.61 -6.98
N GLY A 79 12.15 3.16 -7.15
CA GLY A 79 10.95 3.96 -6.98
C GLY A 79 10.51 4.20 -5.53
N ALA A 80 11.24 3.66 -4.54
CA ALA A 80 10.98 3.87 -3.11
C ALA A 80 11.51 5.20 -2.56
N VAL A 81 12.37 5.88 -3.33
CA VAL A 81 12.87 7.21 -2.98
C VAL A 81 11.70 8.19 -2.84
N ASP A 82 11.77 9.07 -1.85
CA ASP A 82 10.75 10.09 -1.50
C ASP A 82 9.49 9.59 -0.77
N ALA A 83 9.46 8.34 -0.26
CA ALA A 83 8.41 7.94 0.67
C ALA A 83 8.55 8.67 2.02
N GLN A 84 7.43 9.16 2.55
CA GLN A 84 7.35 9.77 3.87
C GLN A 84 6.73 8.78 4.86
N GLU A 85 7.23 8.75 6.10
CA GLU A 85 6.74 7.85 7.16
C GLU A 85 5.19 7.92 7.26
N LEU A 86 4.59 6.73 7.47
CA LEU A 86 3.15 6.51 7.51
C LEU A 86 2.48 7.04 8.78
#